data_AF-A0A4Y2B6J4-F1
#
_entry.id   AF-A0A4Y2B6J4-F1
#
_cell.length_a   1.000
_cell.length_b   1.000
_cell.length_c   1.000
_cell.angle_alpha   90.00
_cell.angle_beta   90.00
_cell.angle_gamma   90.00
#
_symmetry.space_group_name_H-M   'P 1'
#
loop_
_entity.id
_entity.type
_entity.pdbx_description
1 polymer ?
#
loop_
_entity_poly.entity_id
_entity_poly.type
_entity_poly.pdbx_seq_one_letter_code
_entity_poly.pdbx_strand_id
1 'polypeptide(L)'
;MSSPLTEEVMRSLQNELDFSILSQYQNLSEEFMEEFREKLDFDKLCRYQKLSEIFLRRCLERGDLINPALVTEFQSLSPNFMLEYQTILDWKLISEFQVLSEGFILDHNRFWI
;
A
#
# COMPACT_ATOMS: atom_id res chain seq x y z
N MET A 1 -2.84 -10.07 -28.57
CA MET A 1 -2.91 -9.37 -27.27
C MET A 1 -3.67 -10.27 -26.32
N SER A 2 -3.06 -10.74 -25.24
CA SER A 2 -3.76 -11.51 -24.20
C SER A 2 -4.62 -10.55 -23.38
N SER A 3 -5.90 -10.88 -23.17
CA SER A 3 -6.73 -10.15 -22.20
C SER A 3 -6.13 -10.32 -20.80
N PRO A 4 -6.08 -9.27 -19.97
CA PRO A 4 -5.75 -9.44 -18.55
C PRO A 4 -6.72 -10.43 -17.90
N LEU A 5 -6.22 -11.18 -16.92
CA LEU A 5 -7.03 -12.12 -16.15
C LEU A 5 -8.06 -11.32 -15.34
N THR A 6 -9.34 -11.69 -15.42
CA THR A 6 -10.37 -11.02 -14.62
C THR A 6 -10.43 -11.61 -13.22
N GLU A 7 -10.84 -10.81 -12.25
CA GLU A 7 -10.98 -11.30 -10.87
C GLU A 7 -12.05 -12.40 -10.73
N GLU A 8 -13.07 -12.43 -11.60
CA GLU A 8 -14.04 -13.52 -11.65
C GLU A 8 -13.35 -14.85 -11.97
N VAL A 9 -12.46 -14.85 -12.97
CA VAL A 9 -11.65 -16.04 -13.29
C VAL A 9 -10.71 -16.36 -12.14
N MET A 10 -10.08 -15.37 -11.50
CA MET A 10 -9.21 -15.59 -10.34
C MET A 10 -9.95 -16.27 -9.18
N ARG A 11 -11.19 -15.83 -8.88
CA ARG A 11 -12.05 -16.47 -7.87
C ARG A 11 -12.35 -17.92 -8.22
N SER A 12 -12.68 -18.19 -9.49
CA SER A 12 -13.02 -19.54 -9.95
C SER A 12 -11.82 -20.51 -9.93
N LEU A 13 -10.60 -19.99 -10.14
CA LEU A 13 -9.36 -20.77 -10.21
C LEU A 13 -8.43 -20.54 -9.01
N GLN A 14 -8.96 -20.06 -7.89
CA GLN A 14 -8.18 -19.62 -6.72
C GLN A 14 -7.29 -20.67 -6.04
N ASN A 15 -7.40 -21.94 -6.44
CA ASN A 15 -6.56 -23.03 -5.93
C ASN A 15 -5.45 -23.43 -6.92
N GLU A 16 -5.53 -22.93 -8.15
CA GLU A 16 -4.58 -23.21 -9.25
C GLU A 16 -3.66 -22.00 -9.53
N LEU A 17 -3.95 -20.85 -8.93
CA LEU A 17 -3.23 -19.60 -9.16
C LEU A 17 -2.25 -19.31 -8.02
N ASP A 18 -1.09 -18.78 -8.39
CA ASP A 18 -0.12 -18.23 -7.45
C ASP A 18 -0.51 -16.78 -7.11
N PHE A 19 -1.03 -16.58 -5.89
CA PHE A 19 -1.47 -15.27 -5.42
C PHE A 19 -0.31 -14.29 -5.23
N SER A 20 0.91 -14.76 -5.02
CA SER A 20 2.09 -13.90 -4.96
C SER A 20 2.45 -13.35 -6.34
N ILE A 21 2.20 -14.11 -7.42
CA ILE A 21 2.29 -13.60 -8.81
C ILE A 21 1.14 -12.64 -9.10
N LEU A 22 -0.08 -12.94 -8.65
CA LEU A 22 -1.24 -12.07 -8.85
C LEU A 22 -1.03 -10.69 -8.19
N SER A 23 -0.55 -10.66 -6.94
CA SER A 23 -0.26 -9.44 -6.18
C SER A 23 0.65 -8.46 -6.94
N GLN A 24 1.58 -8.98 -7.73
CA GLN A 24 2.57 -8.18 -8.45
C GLN A 24 2.10 -7.75 -9.85
N TYR A 25 1.46 -8.63 -10.60
CA TYR A 25 1.30 -8.44 -12.05
C TYR A 25 -0.14 -8.22 -12.52
N GLN A 26 -1.14 -8.47 -11.69
CA GLN A 26 -2.54 -8.21 -12.04
C GLN A 26 -3.03 -6.90 -11.44
N ASN A 27 -4.02 -6.27 -12.08
CA ASN A 27 -4.71 -5.12 -11.50
C ASN A 27 -5.83 -5.63 -10.59
N LEU A 28 -5.60 -5.58 -9.28
CA LEU A 28 -6.54 -6.08 -8.28
C LEU A 28 -7.32 -4.91 -7.68
N SER A 29 -8.63 -5.08 -7.52
CA SER A 29 -9.46 -4.17 -6.74
C SER A 29 -9.19 -4.36 -5.25
N GLU A 30 -9.37 -3.29 -4.48
CA GLU A 30 -9.23 -3.37 -3.02
C GLU A 30 -10.30 -4.28 -2.38
N GLU A 31 -11.46 -4.46 -3.02
CA GLU A 31 -12.46 -5.43 -2.59
C GLU A 31 -11.95 -6.87 -2.73
N PHE A 32 -11.33 -7.20 -3.87
CA PHE A 32 -10.66 -8.49 -4.05
C PHE A 32 -9.50 -8.67 -3.07
N MET A 33 -8.73 -7.61 -2.80
CA MET A 33 -7.65 -7.66 -1.83
C MET A 33 -8.16 -7.99 -0.42
N GLU A 34 -9.31 -7.44 -0.03
CA GLU A 34 -9.96 -7.78 1.24
C GLU A 34 -10.46 -9.22 1.28
N GLU A 35 -11.08 -9.68 0.19
CA GLU A 35 -11.62 -11.04 0.07
C GLU A 35 -10.52 -12.11 0.17
N PHE A 36 -9.37 -11.87 -0.46
CA PHE A 36 -8.25 -12.81 -0.56
C PHE A 36 -7.02 -12.42 0.26
N ARG A 37 -7.22 -11.59 1.29
CA ARG A 37 -6.16 -11.07 2.17
C ARG A 37 -5.15 -12.13 2.61
N GLU A 38 -5.63 -13.27 3.08
CA GLU A 38 -4.79 -14.36 3.61
C GLU A 38 -3.93 -15.07 2.55
N LYS A 39 -4.26 -14.91 1.26
CA LYS A 39 -3.52 -15.50 0.15
C LYS A 39 -2.56 -14.51 -0.51
N LEU A 40 -2.87 -13.22 -0.45
CA LEU A 40 -2.13 -12.18 -1.15
C LEU A 40 -0.84 -11.80 -0.42
N ASP A 41 0.17 -11.49 -1.22
CA ASP A 41 1.43 -10.94 -0.74
C ASP A 41 1.32 -9.42 -0.63
N PHE A 42 1.16 -8.91 0.60
CA PHE A 42 0.95 -7.48 0.87
C PHE A 42 2.18 -6.61 0.56
N ASP A 43 3.39 -7.15 0.73
CA ASP A 43 4.61 -6.43 0.38
C ASP A 43 4.66 -6.17 -1.14
N LYS A 44 4.27 -7.18 -1.93
CA LYS A 44 4.11 -7.02 -3.38
C LYS A 44 2.95 -6.08 -3.74
N LEU A 45 1.82 -6.15 -3.05
CA LEU A 45 0.72 -5.21 -3.27
C LEU A 45 1.19 -3.77 -3.06
N CYS A 46 1.87 -3.48 -1.95
CA CYS A 46 2.41 -2.15 -1.67
C CYS A 46 3.42 -1.68 -2.72
N ARG A 47 4.22 -2.58 -3.28
CA ARG A 47 5.24 -2.19 -4.27
C ARG A 47 4.68 -1.97 -5.68
N TYR A 48 3.69 -2.75 -6.08
CA TYR A 48 3.28 -2.84 -7.48
C TYR A 48 1.85 -2.36 -7.76
N GLN A 49 1.00 -2.24 -6.73
CA GLN A 49 -0.35 -1.70 -6.86
C GLN A 49 -0.41 -0.25 -6.40
N LYS A 50 -1.39 0.49 -6.94
CA LYS A 50 -1.78 1.79 -6.37
C LYS A 50 -2.87 1.57 -5.34
N LEU A 51 -2.53 1.75 -4.07
CA LEU A 51 -3.45 1.56 -2.95
C LEU A 51 -4.01 2.91 -2.52
N SER A 52 -5.31 2.97 -2.22
CA SER A 52 -5.92 4.15 -1.65
C SER A 52 -5.55 4.29 -0.18
N GLU A 53 -5.46 5.53 0.30
CA GLU A 53 -5.26 5.79 1.73
C GLU A 53 -6.38 5.22 2.60
N ILE A 54 -7.60 5.07 2.07
CA ILE A 54 -8.72 4.43 2.78
C ILE A 54 -8.42 2.94 3.02
N PHE A 55 -7.86 2.24 2.02
CA PHE A 55 -7.43 0.86 2.20
C PHE A 55 -6.21 0.75 3.11
N LEU A 56 -5.22 1.62 2.95
CA LEU A 56 -4.04 1.66 3.82
C LEU A 56 -4.41 1.90 5.30
N ARG A 57 -5.36 2.81 5.57
CA ARG A 57 -5.90 3.05 6.92
C ARG A 57 -6.50 1.78 7.52
N ARG A 58 -7.40 1.13 6.78
CA ARG A 58 -8.01 -0.14 7.21
C ARG A 58 -6.94 -1.19 7.52
N CYS A 59 -5.88 -1.26 6.71
CA CYS A 59 -4.80 -2.21 6.93
C CYS A 59 -3.97 -1.91 8.18
N LEU A 60 -3.58 -0.64 8.38
CA LEU A 60 -2.81 -0.22 9.54
C LEU A 60 -3.60 -0.35 10.86
N GLU A 61 -4.89 -0.01 10.85
CA GLU A 61 -5.77 -0.11 12.03
C GLU A 61 -6.02 -1.55 12.47
N ARG A 62 -6.09 -2.48 11.50
CA ARG A 62 -6.28 -3.91 11.78
C ARG A 62 -4.99 -4.61 12.23
N GLY A 63 -3.84 -3.96 12.08
CA GLY A 63 -2.55 -4.59 12.33
C GLY A 63 -2.22 -5.67 11.31
N ASP A 64 -2.66 -5.48 10.07
CA ASP A 64 -2.38 -6.40 8.98
C ASP A 64 -0.88 -6.45 8.64
N LEU A 65 -0.48 -7.42 7.81
CA LEU A 65 0.90 -7.66 7.36
C LEU A 65 1.51 -6.53 6.51
N ILE A 66 0.91 -5.33 6.51
CA ILE A 66 1.39 -4.21 5.71
C ILE A 66 2.65 -3.62 6.34
N ASN A 67 3.74 -3.60 5.58
CA ASN A 67 4.98 -3.01 6.03
C ASN A 67 4.95 -1.47 5.85
N PRO A 68 4.99 -0.66 6.94
CA PRO A 68 4.94 0.79 6.83
C PRO A 68 6.07 1.39 5.98
N ALA A 69 7.25 0.78 5.98
CA ALA A 69 8.36 1.23 5.16
C ALA A 69 8.05 1.09 3.66
N LEU A 70 7.42 -0.01 3.24
CA LEU A 70 7.02 -0.20 1.84
C LEU A 70 5.87 0.74 1.45
N VAL A 71 4.96 1.02 2.37
CA VAL A 71 3.91 2.04 2.15
C VAL A 71 4.56 3.40 1.89
N THR A 72 5.52 3.83 2.71
CA THR A 72 6.23 5.10 2.54
C THR A 72 7.09 5.14 1.28
N GLU A 73 7.71 4.04 0.86
CA GLU A 73 8.58 4.02 -0.32
C GLU A 73 7.79 4.02 -1.63
N PHE A 74 6.69 3.26 -1.70
CA PHE A 74 6.03 2.94 -2.97
C PHE A 74 4.65 3.58 -3.16
N GLN A 75 4.03 4.12 -2.11
CA GLN A 75 2.72 4.79 -2.21
C GLN A 75 2.87 6.32 -2.14
N SER A 76 1.90 7.02 -2.73
CA SER A 76 1.80 8.48 -2.63
C SER A 76 0.99 8.84 -1.38
N LEU A 77 1.65 9.40 -0.38
CA LEU A 77 1.02 9.74 0.90
C LEU A 77 0.70 11.24 0.98
N SER A 78 -0.51 11.54 1.42
CA SER A 78 -0.95 12.90 1.70
C SER A 78 -0.37 13.39 3.04
N PRO A 79 -0.19 14.72 3.20
CA PRO A 79 0.19 15.31 4.49
C PRO A 79 -0.66 14.84 5.66
N ASN A 80 -1.98 14.73 5.45
CA ASN A 80 -2.91 14.30 6.49
C ASN A 80 -2.66 12.84 6.91
N PHE A 81 -2.45 11.94 5.94
CA PHE A 81 -2.11 10.54 6.24
C PHE A 81 -0.78 10.44 6.99
N MET A 82 0.24 11.17 6.55
CA MET A 82 1.56 11.16 7.20
C MET A 82 1.49 11.63 8.66
N LEU A 83 0.72 12.69 8.94
CA LEU A 83 0.55 13.22 10.29
C LEU A 83 -0.28 12.31 11.19
N GLU A 84 -1.29 11.65 10.62
CA GLU A 84 -2.13 10.72 11.37
C GLU A 84 -1.37 9.47 11.82
N TYR A 85 -0.52 8.93 10.94
CA TYR A 85 0.31 7.76 11.23
C TYR A 85 1.76 8.13 11.59
N GLN A 86 1.99 9.34 12.09
CA GLN A 86 3.33 9.89 12.40
C GLN A 86 4.18 9.05 13.36
N THR A 87 3.55 8.20 14.18
CA THR A 87 4.25 7.32 15.14
C THR A 87 4.58 5.94 14.55
N ILE A 88 3.98 5.60 13.42
CA ILE A 88 4.15 4.31 12.74
C ILE A 88 5.10 4.48 11.55
N LEU A 89 4.97 5.59 10.82
CA LEU A 89 5.80 5.88 9.66
C LEU A 89 7.19 6.38 10.08
N ASP A 90 8.21 5.92 9.36
CA ASP A 90 9.57 6.41 9.52
C ASP A 90 9.75 7.72 8.74
N TRP A 91 9.95 8.82 9.48
CA TRP A 91 10.13 10.15 8.93
C TRP A 91 11.39 10.30 8.08
N LYS A 92 12.42 9.49 8.32
CA LYS A 92 13.58 9.44 7.44
C LYS A 92 13.18 8.90 6.06
N LEU A 93 12.40 7.82 6.01
CA LEU A 93 11.89 7.28 4.74
C LEU A 93 10.93 8.26 4.06
N ILE A 94 10.09 8.96 4.83
CA ILE A 94 9.22 10.01 4.27
C ILE A 94 10.07 11.08 3.56
N SER A 95 11.15 11.55 4.19
CA SER A 95 12.03 12.56 3.59
C SER A 95 12.73 12.09 2.32
N GLU A 96 12.97 10.79 2.19
CA GLU A 96 13.67 10.18 1.06
C GLU A 96 12.74 9.90 -0.12
N PHE A 97 11.52 9.46 0.15
CA PHE A 97 10.63 8.91 -0.89
C PHE A 97 9.39 9.75 -1.18
N GLN A 98 8.96 10.65 -0.29
CA GLN A 98 7.77 11.47 -0.48
C GLN A 98 8.11 12.88 -0.99
N VAL A 99 7.21 13.43 -1.82
CA VAL A 99 7.30 14.83 -2.25
C VAL A 99 6.70 15.72 -1.16
N LEU A 100 7.55 16.53 -0.54
CA LEU A 100 7.17 17.42 0.56
C LEU A 100 7.22 18.88 0.12
N SER A 101 6.22 19.66 0.51
CA SER A 101 6.23 21.11 0.29
C SER A 101 7.06 21.81 1.37
N GLU A 102 7.65 22.96 1.02
CA GLU A 102 8.38 23.80 1.99
C GLU A 102 7.51 24.15 3.21
N GLY A 103 6.25 24.53 2.97
CA GLY A 103 5.30 24.85 4.04
C GLY A 103 5.09 23.66 4.99
N PHE A 104 4.93 22.45 4.45
CA PHE A 104 4.79 21.25 5.28
C PHE A 104 6.03 21.02 6.16
N ILE A 105 7.24 21.15 5.58
CA ILE A 105 8.50 20.97 6.31
C ILE A 105 8.66 22.02 7.41
N LEU A 106 8.38 23.30 7.10
CA LEU A 106 8.51 24.41 8.05
C LEU A 106 7.53 24.28 9.22
N ASP A 107 6.28 23.94 8.94
CA ASP A 107 5.23 23.78 9.96
C ASP A 107 5.48 22.59 10.88
N HIS A 108 6.23 21.59 10.40
CA HIS A 108 6.46 20.32 11.09
C HIS A 108 7.94 20.00 11.30
N ASN A 109 8.76 21.03 11.54
CA ASN A 109 10.22 20.90 11.59
C ASN A 109 10.73 19.86 12.62
N ARG A 110 9.95 19.58 13.67
CA ARG A 110 10.26 18.62 14.75
C ARG A 110 10.53 17.18 14.30
N PHE A 111 10.11 16.80 13.10
CA PHE A 111 10.29 15.42 12.61
C PHE A 111 11.63 15.19 11.89
N TRP A 112 12.39 16.24 11.61
CA TRP A 112 13.58 16.17 10.74
C TRP A 112 14.89 16.53 11.45
N ILE A 113 14.85 16.83 12.75
CA ILE A 113 15.99 17.31 13.56
C ILE A 113 16.54 16.18 14.42
#